data_AF-X1CX09-F1
#
_entry.id   AF-X1CX09-F1
#
_cell.length_a   1.000
_cell.length_b   1.000
_cell.length_c   1.000
_cell.angle_alpha   90.00
_cell.angle_beta   90.00
_cell.angle_gamma   90.00
#
_symmetry.space_group_name_H-M   'P 1'
#
loop_
_entity.id
_entity.type
_entity.pdbx_description
1 polymer ?
#
loop_
_entity_poly.entity_id
_entity_poly.type
_entity_poly.pdbx_seq_one_letter_code
_entity_poly.pdbx_strand_id
1 'polypeptide(L)'
;YEINSLPIIICFSGVIHESGDVHRKLRKLYLQQEPKIVNNYNKLAELSWKSRFALMKHDWKLLGEYFRENTRIMNNIMEQAGFEYGIGLVNNILIKLVEEHIDVYAAKLTGAGNGGSVFALINPDKIETILDYWKLKLIEIIKDKNKFISKFPSYPVKIVEQLKNAR
;
A
#
# COMPACT_ATOMS: atom_id res chain seq x y z
N TYR A 1 -19.83 -1.76 18.69
CA TYR A 1 -19.65 -2.24 17.31
C TYR A 1 -18.82 -3.50 17.40
N GLU A 2 -19.44 -4.65 17.19
CA GLU A 2 -18.74 -5.93 17.19
C GLU A 2 -18.13 -6.17 15.82
N ILE A 3 -16.81 -6.03 15.71
CA ILE A 3 -16.05 -6.33 14.50
C ILE A 3 -15.33 -7.65 14.76
N ASN A 4 -15.89 -8.75 14.25
CA ASN A 4 -15.36 -10.10 14.47
C ASN A 4 -14.40 -10.56 13.36
N SER A 5 -14.45 -9.89 12.20
CA SER A 5 -13.56 -10.16 11.08
C SER A 5 -13.38 -8.91 10.21
N LEU A 6 -12.25 -8.83 9.51
CA LEU A 6 -11.97 -7.82 8.49
C LEU A 6 -11.80 -8.54 7.15
N PRO A 7 -12.42 -8.06 6.07
CA PRO A 7 -12.26 -8.66 4.74
C PRO A 7 -10.96 -8.18 4.12
N ILE A 8 -9.84 -8.65 4.67
CA ILE A 8 -8.49 -8.30 4.22
C ILE A 8 -7.71 -9.54 3.81
N ILE A 9 -6.89 -9.37 2.79
CA ILE A 9 -5.82 -10.30 2.43
C ILE A 9 -4.48 -9.58 2.58
N ILE A 10 -3.44 -10.31 2.94
CA ILE A 10 -2.11 -9.77 3.25
C ILE A 10 -1.09 -10.45 2.35
N CYS A 11 -0.17 -9.66 1.79
CA CYS A 11 1.02 -10.12 1.09
C CYS A 11 2.26 -9.52 1.78
N PHE A 12 3.17 -10.37 2.20
CA PHE A 12 4.49 -9.96 2.67
C PHE A 12 5.34 -9.64 1.45
N SER A 13 5.97 -8.47 1.42
CA SER A 13 6.78 -8.03 0.28
C SER A 13 8.12 -8.75 0.16
N GLY A 14 8.56 -9.45 1.21
CA GLY A 14 9.89 -10.06 1.30
C GLY A 14 11.04 -9.06 1.44
N VAL A 15 10.75 -7.75 1.47
CA VAL A 15 11.73 -6.69 1.67
C VAL A 15 11.82 -6.34 3.15
N ILE A 16 12.99 -6.60 3.73
CA ILE A 16 13.35 -6.18 5.09
C ILE A 16 13.82 -4.73 5.04
N HIS A 17 13.32 -3.90 5.95
CA HIS A 17 13.76 -2.52 6.12
C HIS A 17 13.79 -2.16 7.61
N GLU A 18 14.60 -1.16 7.96
CA GLU A 18 14.59 -0.57 9.28
C GLU A 18 13.60 0.61 9.32
N SER A 19 12.47 0.43 10.00
CA SER A 19 11.44 1.45 10.12
C SER A 19 11.94 2.73 10.80
N GLY A 20 12.97 2.62 11.65
CA GLY A 20 13.61 3.74 12.34
C GLY A 20 14.18 4.78 11.37
N ASP A 21 14.79 4.36 10.26
CA ASP A 21 15.32 5.26 9.24
C ASP A 21 14.23 6.03 8.51
N VAL A 22 13.12 5.35 8.22
CA VAL A 22 11.95 5.97 7.59
C VAL A 22 11.36 7.03 8.52
N HIS A 23 11.07 6.65 9.76
CA HIS A 23 10.50 7.57 10.74
C HIS A 23 11.43 8.75 11.05
N ARG A 24 12.75 8.56 11.09
CA ARG A 24 13.72 9.64 11.36
C ARG A 24 13.61 10.76 10.32
N LYS A 25 13.56 10.43 9.03
CA LYS A 25 13.41 11.42 7.94
C LYS A 25 12.08 12.15 8.03
N LEU A 26 10.99 11.40 8.20
CA LEU A 26 9.63 11.97 8.28
C LEU A 26 9.46 12.88 9.50
N ARG A 27 9.94 12.44 10.67
CA ARG A 27 9.91 13.22 11.92
C ARG A 27 10.70 14.52 11.79
N LYS A 28 11.86 14.49 11.17
CA LYS A 28 12.69 15.70 10.95
C LYS A 28 11.90 16.78 10.22
N LEU A 29 11.28 16.44 9.08
CA LEU A 29 10.51 17.40 8.29
C LEU A 29 9.28 17.92 9.03
N TYR A 30 8.59 17.05 9.77
CA TYR A 30 7.45 17.45 10.58
C TYR A 30 7.86 18.46 11.67
N LEU A 31 8.97 18.20 12.39
CA LEU A 31 9.47 19.10 13.43
C LEU A 31 10.03 20.42 12.89
N GLN A 32 10.49 20.43 11.65
CA GLN A 32 10.87 21.65 10.93
C GLN A 32 9.65 22.48 10.48
N GLN A 33 8.43 22.00 10.75
CA GLN A 33 7.17 22.62 10.36
C GLN A 33 7.06 22.85 8.85
N GLU A 34 7.62 21.93 8.06
CA GLU A 34 7.51 21.97 6.59
C GLU A 34 6.02 22.00 6.20
N PRO A 35 5.50 23.10 5.61
CA PRO A 35 4.04 23.34 5.53
C PRO A 35 3.28 22.23 4.79
N LYS A 36 3.88 21.68 3.72
CA LYS A 36 3.29 20.57 2.95
C LYS A 36 3.21 19.30 3.78
N ILE A 37 4.23 19.01 4.58
CA ILE A 37 4.31 17.81 5.43
C ILE A 37 3.27 17.92 6.54
N VAL A 38 3.23 19.03 7.26
CA VAL A 38 2.26 19.25 8.34
C VAL A 38 0.82 19.19 7.82
N ASN A 39 0.51 19.87 6.70
CA ASN A 39 -0.82 19.83 6.11
C ASN A 39 -1.22 18.41 5.67
N ASN A 40 -0.31 17.65 5.09
CA ASN A 40 -0.59 16.27 4.71
C ASN A 40 -0.83 15.37 5.93
N TYR A 41 -0.06 15.51 7.02
CA TYR A 41 -0.32 14.79 8.26
C TYR A 41 -1.67 15.14 8.89
N ASN A 42 -2.08 16.40 8.86
CA ASN A 42 -3.41 16.80 9.33
C ASN A 42 -4.54 16.13 8.52
N LYS A 43 -4.38 16.05 7.19
CA LYS A 43 -5.32 15.30 6.32
C LYS A 43 -5.34 13.80 6.65
N LEU A 44 -4.18 13.20 6.90
CA LEU A 44 -4.09 11.79 7.31
C LEU A 44 -4.82 11.54 8.64
N ALA A 45 -4.72 12.48 9.60
CA ALA A 45 -5.44 12.41 10.87
C ALA A 45 -6.96 12.47 10.65
N GLU A 46 -7.44 13.40 9.81
CA GLU A 46 -8.86 13.51 9.46
C GLU A 46 -9.39 12.25 8.76
N LEU A 47 -8.65 11.70 7.80
CA LEU A 47 -9.00 10.46 7.12
C LEU A 47 -9.06 9.28 8.09
N SER A 48 -8.12 9.21 9.05
CA SER A 48 -8.11 8.15 10.06
C SER A 48 -9.36 8.23 10.94
N TRP A 49 -9.77 9.44 11.33
CA TRP A 49 -11.01 9.67 12.07
C TRP A 49 -12.25 9.24 11.26
N LYS A 50 -12.34 9.62 9.99
CA LYS A 50 -13.43 9.22 9.09
C LYS A 50 -13.47 7.70 8.87
N SER A 51 -12.31 7.08 8.69
CA SER A 51 -12.14 5.63 8.48
C SER A 51 -12.71 4.82 9.64
N ARG A 52 -12.56 5.30 10.89
CA ARG A 52 -13.16 4.66 12.07
C ARG A 52 -14.67 4.48 11.91
N PHE A 53 -15.39 5.48 11.42
CA PHE A 53 -16.84 5.39 11.26
C PHE A 53 -17.26 4.47 10.10
N ALA A 54 -16.54 4.50 8.98
CA ALA A 54 -16.78 3.58 7.86
C ALA A 54 -16.57 2.13 8.31
N LEU A 55 -15.48 1.88 9.04
CA LEU A 55 -15.18 0.58 9.65
C LEU A 55 -16.30 0.12 10.60
N MET A 56 -16.72 0.98 11.53
CA MET A 56 -17.79 0.66 12.50
C MET A 56 -19.15 0.38 11.83
N LYS A 57 -19.38 0.92 10.63
CA LYS A 57 -20.60 0.69 9.83
C LYS A 57 -20.47 -0.46 8.82
N HIS A 58 -19.30 -1.13 8.76
CA HIS A 58 -18.97 -2.11 7.73
C HIS A 58 -19.12 -1.57 6.30
N ASP A 59 -18.92 -0.26 6.12
CA ASP A 59 -18.92 0.37 4.79
C ASP A 59 -17.54 0.21 4.15
N TRP A 60 -17.31 -0.99 3.60
CA TRP A 60 -16.01 -1.38 3.05
C TRP A 60 -15.61 -0.56 1.83
N LYS A 61 -16.59 -0.10 1.04
CA LYS A 61 -16.33 0.74 -0.14
C LYS A 61 -15.83 2.11 0.30
N LEU A 62 -16.54 2.76 1.23
CA LEU A 62 -16.14 4.06 1.77
C LEU A 62 -14.80 3.96 2.52
N LEU A 63 -14.60 2.89 3.29
CA LEU A 63 -13.31 2.63 3.93
C LEU A 63 -12.18 2.49 2.90
N GLY A 64 -12.44 1.83 1.78
CA GLY A 64 -11.53 1.74 0.65
C GLY A 64 -11.17 3.10 0.05
N GLU A 65 -12.14 3.98 -0.14
CA GLU A 65 -11.88 5.36 -0.61
C GLU A 65 -10.93 6.11 0.34
N TYR A 66 -11.16 6.01 1.65
CA TYR A 66 -10.26 6.61 2.64
C TYR A 66 -8.86 5.97 2.64
N PHE A 67 -8.76 4.66 2.42
CA PHE A 67 -7.46 3.98 2.31
C PHE A 67 -6.69 4.42 1.07
N ARG A 68 -7.35 4.55 -0.10
CA ARG A 68 -6.69 5.03 -1.32
C ARG A 68 -6.16 6.45 -1.14
N GLU A 69 -6.96 7.34 -0.56
CA GLU A 69 -6.53 8.72 -0.30
C GLU A 69 -5.40 8.78 0.73
N ASN A 70 -5.48 7.96 1.79
CA ASN A 70 -4.40 7.82 2.78
C ASN A 70 -3.09 7.37 2.13
N THR A 71 -3.13 6.32 1.32
CA THR A 71 -1.96 5.79 0.59
C THR A 71 -1.39 6.83 -0.36
N ARG A 72 -2.23 7.56 -1.11
CA ARG A 72 -1.80 8.63 -2.02
C ARG A 72 -1.07 9.74 -1.28
N ILE A 73 -1.61 10.20 -0.14
CA ILE A 73 -0.98 11.23 0.68
C ILE A 73 0.34 10.72 1.28
N MET A 74 0.37 9.49 1.80
CA MET A 74 1.59 8.91 2.38
C MET A 74 2.69 8.74 1.33
N ASN A 75 2.36 8.32 0.11
CA ASN A 75 3.31 8.24 -0.98
C ASN A 75 3.93 9.61 -1.30
N ASN A 76 3.10 10.66 -1.36
CA ASN A 76 3.56 12.02 -1.57
C ASN A 76 4.46 12.51 -0.42
N ILE A 77 4.09 12.25 0.85
CA ILE A 77 4.93 12.58 2.01
C ILE A 77 6.29 11.90 1.90
N MET A 78 6.35 10.62 1.51
CA MET A 78 7.61 9.89 1.38
C MET A 78 8.45 10.41 0.21
N GLU A 79 7.85 10.71 -0.94
CA GLU A 79 8.56 11.35 -2.05
C GLU A 79 9.15 12.71 -1.63
N GLN A 80 8.39 13.54 -0.92
CA GLN A 80 8.88 14.81 -0.35
C GLN A 80 10.02 14.60 0.66
N ALA A 81 10.05 13.46 1.34
CA ALA A 81 11.13 13.08 2.26
C ALA A 81 12.34 12.44 1.59
N GLY A 82 12.38 12.43 0.25
CA GLY A 82 13.49 11.95 -0.54
C GLY A 82 13.50 10.43 -0.74
N PHE A 83 12.36 9.75 -0.58
CA PHE A 83 12.21 8.36 -0.99
C PHE A 83 11.85 8.31 -2.48
N GLU A 84 12.79 7.84 -3.31
CA GLU A 84 12.67 7.80 -4.78
C GLU A 84 11.37 7.15 -5.27
N TYR A 85 10.92 6.09 -4.59
CA TYR A 85 9.70 5.34 -4.93
C TYR A 85 8.63 5.47 -3.85
N GLY A 86 8.60 6.61 -3.15
CA GLY A 86 7.64 6.92 -2.09
C GLY A 86 7.51 5.79 -1.07
N ILE A 87 6.35 5.14 -1.00
CA ILE A 87 6.08 4.05 -0.05
C ILE A 87 6.85 2.73 -0.27
N GLY A 88 7.67 2.68 -1.31
CA GLY A 88 8.54 1.56 -1.62
C GLY A 88 8.15 0.86 -2.92
N LEU A 89 9.16 0.53 -3.70
CA LEU A 89 8.98 0.00 -5.05
C LEU A 89 8.18 -1.32 -5.09
N VAL A 90 8.56 -2.30 -4.26
CA VAL A 90 7.82 -3.57 -4.16
C VAL A 90 6.39 -3.36 -3.67
N ASN A 91 6.20 -2.49 -2.67
CA ASN A 91 4.87 -2.19 -2.14
C ASN A 91 3.96 -1.58 -3.21
N ASN A 92 4.47 -0.61 -3.99
CA ASN A 92 3.74 0.01 -5.09
C ASN A 92 3.32 -1.01 -6.15
N ILE A 93 4.21 -1.94 -6.51
CA ILE A 93 3.90 -3.01 -7.46
C ILE A 93 2.79 -3.91 -6.91
N LEU A 94 2.94 -4.40 -5.67
CA LEU A 94 1.97 -5.30 -5.05
C LEU A 94 0.58 -4.66 -4.92
N ILE A 95 0.50 -3.40 -4.50
CA ILE A 95 -0.74 -2.61 -4.45
C ILE A 95 -1.36 -2.52 -5.85
N LYS A 96 -0.57 -2.13 -6.86
CA LYS A 96 -1.06 -1.96 -8.23
C LYS A 96 -1.62 -3.26 -8.80
N LEU A 97 -0.98 -4.39 -8.55
CA LEU A 97 -1.44 -5.68 -9.06
C LEU A 97 -2.81 -6.08 -8.51
N VAL A 98 -3.03 -5.91 -7.20
CA VAL A 98 -4.29 -6.33 -6.57
C VAL A 98 -5.43 -5.36 -6.87
N GLU A 99 -5.18 -4.04 -6.89
CA GLU A 99 -6.21 -3.02 -7.13
C GLU A 99 -6.83 -3.04 -8.54
N GLU A 100 -6.26 -3.81 -9.48
CA GLU A 100 -6.87 -4.03 -10.80
C GLU A 100 -8.11 -4.93 -10.78
N HIS A 101 -8.32 -5.67 -9.68
CA HIS A 101 -9.50 -6.51 -9.52
C HIS A 101 -10.69 -5.69 -9.03
N ILE A 102 -11.87 -5.86 -9.66
CA ILE A 102 -13.08 -5.06 -9.38
C ILE A 102 -13.58 -5.18 -7.93
N ASP A 103 -13.39 -6.34 -7.31
CA ASP A 103 -13.76 -6.62 -5.92
C ASP A 103 -12.73 -6.16 -4.89
N VAL A 104 -11.70 -5.41 -5.30
CA VAL A 104 -10.70 -4.81 -4.39
C VAL A 104 -11.06 -3.36 -4.13
N TYR A 105 -11.41 -3.04 -2.88
CA TYR A 105 -11.81 -1.70 -2.47
C TYR A 105 -10.61 -0.77 -2.27
N ALA A 106 -9.47 -1.28 -1.79
CA ALA A 106 -8.19 -0.57 -1.71
C ALA A 106 -7.06 -1.52 -1.33
N ALA A 107 -5.81 -1.14 -1.59
CA ALA A 107 -4.65 -1.74 -0.95
C ALA A 107 -3.70 -0.70 -0.36
N LYS A 108 -3.00 -1.06 0.70
CA LYS A 108 -2.02 -0.20 1.35
C LYS A 108 -0.93 -0.97 2.07
N LEU A 109 0.20 -0.32 2.30
CA LEU A 109 1.29 -0.85 3.11
C LEU A 109 0.90 -0.94 4.60
N THR A 110 1.58 -1.83 5.32
CA THR A 110 1.62 -1.86 6.78
C THR A 110 2.94 -1.25 7.28
N GLY A 111 2.90 -0.50 8.39
CA GLY A 111 4.11 0.05 9.01
C GLY A 111 4.60 1.34 8.36
N ALA A 112 5.93 1.53 8.33
CA ALA A 112 6.56 2.79 7.93
C ALA A 112 6.69 2.99 6.42
N GLY A 113 6.70 1.90 5.64
CA GLY A 113 6.96 1.91 4.19
C GLY A 113 8.33 1.35 3.82
N ASN A 114 8.61 1.21 2.52
CA ASN A 114 9.85 0.65 1.96
C ASN A 114 10.07 -0.87 2.19
N GLY A 115 9.01 -1.62 2.48
CA GLY A 115 9.01 -3.07 2.64
C GLY A 115 7.89 -3.54 3.56
N GLY A 116 8.11 -4.64 4.27
CA GLY A 116 7.12 -5.21 5.19
C GLY A 116 5.98 -5.90 4.46
N SER A 117 4.73 -5.56 4.78
CA SER A 117 3.55 -6.17 4.15
C SER A 117 2.67 -5.13 3.48
N VAL A 118 1.90 -5.58 2.50
CA VAL A 118 0.76 -4.89 1.91
C VAL A 118 -0.49 -5.67 2.27
N PHE A 119 -1.58 -4.97 2.59
CA PHE A 119 -2.89 -5.60 2.69
C PHE A 119 -3.86 -4.97 1.72
N ALA A 120 -4.83 -5.76 1.26
CA ALA A 120 -5.94 -5.30 0.43
C ALA A 120 -7.26 -5.46 1.20
N LEU A 121 -8.06 -4.40 1.24
CA LEU A 121 -9.46 -4.43 1.67
C LEU A 121 -10.31 -4.85 0.47
N ILE A 122 -11.13 -5.87 0.66
CA ILE A 122 -11.78 -6.57 -0.44
C ILE A 122 -13.25 -6.87 -0.15
N ASN A 123 -13.98 -7.30 -1.19
CA ASN A 123 -15.29 -7.88 -1.04
C ASN A 123 -15.22 -9.14 -0.15
N PRO A 124 -15.94 -9.20 1.00
CA PRO A 124 -15.92 -10.34 1.92
C PRO A 124 -16.26 -11.68 1.24
N ASP A 125 -17.08 -11.66 0.19
CA ASP A 125 -17.54 -12.87 -0.49
C ASP A 125 -16.55 -13.40 -1.54
N LYS A 126 -15.39 -12.73 -1.71
CA LYS A 126 -14.44 -12.98 -2.79
C LYS A 126 -13.01 -13.21 -2.31
N ILE A 127 -12.81 -13.49 -1.01
CA ILE A 127 -11.48 -13.62 -0.38
C ILE A 127 -10.55 -14.57 -1.14
N GLU A 128 -10.99 -15.81 -1.36
CA GLU A 128 -10.18 -16.83 -2.03
C GLU A 128 -9.88 -16.46 -3.48
N THR A 129 -10.90 -16.02 -4.23
CA THR A 129 -10.76 -15.63 -5.64
C THR A 129 -9.76 -14.50 -5.82
N ILE A 130 -9.80 -13.49 -4.95
CA ILE A 130 -8.88 -12.34 -5.04
C ILE A 130 -7.47 -12.72 -4.60
N LEU A 131 -7.33 -13.59 -3.60
CA LEU A 131 -6.02 -14.10 -3.19
C LEU A 131 -5.34 -14.85 -4.34
N ASP A 132 -6.07 -15.73 -5.03
CA ASP A 132 -5.54 -16.47 -6.17
C ASP A 132 -5.25 -15.56 -7.36
N TYR A 133 -6.12 -14.59 -7.62
CA TYR A 133 -5.85 -13.54 -8.61
C TYR A 133 -4.54 -12.81 -8.31
N TRP A 134 -4.31 -12.38 -7.07
CA TRP A 134 -3.11 -11.64 -6.70
C TRP A 134 -1.84 -12.48 -6.90
N LYS A 135 -1.87 -13.76 -6.49
CA LYS A 135 -0.78 -14.72 -6.73
C LYS A 135 -0.50 -14.90 -8.22
N LEU A 136 -1.54 -15.09 -9.03
CA LEU A 136 -1.40 -15.25 -10.48
C LEU A 136 -0.76 -14.01 -11.12
N LYS A 137 -1.23 -12.81 -10.77
CA LYS A 137 -0.66 -11.55 -11.28
C LYS A 137 0.79 -11.34 -10.86
N LEU A 138 1.15 -11.70 -9.64
CA LEU A 138 2.53 -11.65 -9.18
C LEU A 138 3.41 -12.62 -9.97
N ILE A 139 2.98 -13.88 -10.14
CA ILE A 139 3.71 -14.89 -10.92
C ILE A 139 3.89 -14.46 -12.38
N GLU A 140 2.84 -13.89 -13.00
CA GLU A 140 2.88 -13.39 -14.37
C GLU A 140 4.03 -12.38 -14.58
N ILE A 141 4.15 -11.37 -13.70
CA ILE A 141 5.19 -10.35 -13.85
C ILE A 141 6.59 -10.83 -13.44
N ILE A 142 6.68 -11.87 -12.58
CA ILE A 142 7.95 -12.47 -12.21
C ILE A 142 8.51 -13.34 -13.34
N LYS A 143 7.63 -14.09 -14.04
CA LYS A 143 8.04 -15.01 -15.11
C LYS A 143 8.23 -14.33 -16.45
N ASP A 144 7.49 -13.26 -16.73
CA ASP A 144 7.53 -12.55 -18.01
C ASP A 144 8.08 -11.13 -17.84
N LYS A 145 9.36 -10.97 -18.19
CA LYS A 145 10.05 -9.67 -18.17
C LYS A 145 9.41 -8.64 -19.08
N ASN A 146 8.89 -9.03 -20.25
CA ASN A 146 8.25 -8.09 -21.17
C ASN A 146 6.94 -7.58 -20.58
N LYS A 147 6.18 -8.46 -19.93
CA LYS A 147 4.97 -8.09 -19.19
C LYS A 147 5.26 -7.17 -18.02
N PHE A 148 6.35 -7.40 -17.28
CA PHE A 148 6.81 -6.48 -16.25
C PHE A 148 7.11 -5.09 -16.82
N ILE A 149 7.96 -5.01 -17.87
CA ILE A 149 8.37 -3.74 -18.49
C ILE A 149 7.15 -2.99 -19.05
N SER A 150 6.24 -3.70 -19.72
CA SER A 150 5.03 -3.12 -20.27
C SER A 150 4.14 -2.51 -19.17
N LYS A 151 4.04 -3.17 -18.02
CA LYS A 151 3.17 -2.74 -16.92
C LYS A 151 3.81 -1.67 -16.03
N PHE A 152 5.12 -1.73 -15.84
CA PHE A 152 5.90 -0.84 -14.97
C PHE A 152 7.11 -0.25 -15.70
N PRO A 153 6.90 0.55 -16.77
CA PRO A 153 7.97 1.00 -17.65
C PRO A 153 9.01 1.91 -16.96
N SER A 154 8.62 2.59 -15.89
CA SER A 154 9.49 3.46 -15.10
C SER A 154 10.25 2.72 -13.99
N TYR A 155 9.97 1.43 -13.76
CA TYR A 155 10.55 0.69 -12.64
C TYR A 155 11.76 -0.15 -13.08
N PRO A 156 12.82 -0.20 -12.26
CA PRO A 156 14.02 -0.93 -12.61
C PRO A 156 13.75 -2.44 -12.62
N VAL A 157 14.01 -3.11 -13.75
CA VAL A 157 13.69 -4.53 -13.93
C VAL A 157 14.33 -5.46 -12.90
N LYS A 158 15.49 -5.08 -12.34
CA LYS A 158 16.15 -5.82 -11.24
C LYS A 158 15.26 -6.04 -10.02
N ILE A 159 14.20 -5.24 -9.84
CA ILE A 159 13.26 -5.39 -8.72
C ILE A 159 12.50 -6.72 -8.76
N VAL A 160 12.39 -7.34 -9.93
CA VAL A 160 11.76 -8.66 -10.09
C VAL A 160 12.40 -9.71 -9.18
N GLU A 161 13.71 -9.61 -8.91
CA GLU A 161 14.38 -10.53 -7.98
C GLU A 161 13.87 -10.37 -6.53
N GLN A 162 13.51 -9.16 -6.10
CA GLN A 162 12.93 -8.95 -4.78
C GLN A 162 11.48 -9.45 -4.72
N LEU A 163 10.71 -9.30 -5.81
CA LEU A 163 9.33 -9.78 -5.89
C LEU A 163 9.19 -11.30 -5.72
N LYS A 164 10.23 -12.07 -6.06
CA LYS A 164 10.26 -13.54 -5.82
C LYS A 164 10.17 -13.91 -4.34
N ASN A 165 10.49 -12.98 -3.44
CA ASN A 165 10.41 -13.20 -2.00
C ASN A 165 9.04 -12.85 -1.42
N ALA A 166 8.12 -12.32 -2.24
CA ALA A 166 6.79 -11.96 -1.78
C ALA A 166 5.90 -13.20 -1.62
N ARG A 167 5.10 -13.23 -0.55
CA ARG A 167 4.26 -14.38 -0.17
C ARG A 167 3.01 -14.01 0.60
#